data_AF-U5WS26-F1
#
_entry.id   AF-U5WS26-F1
#
_cell.length_a   1.000
_cell.length_b   1.000
_cell.length_c   1.000
_cell.angle_alpha   90.00
_cell.angle_beta   90.00
_cell.angle_gamma   90.00
#
_symmetry.space_group_name_H-M   'P 1'
#
loop_
_entity.id
_entity.type
_entity.pdbx_description
1 polymer ?
#
loop_
_entity_poly.entity_id
_entity_poly.type
_entity_poly.pdbx_seq_one_letter_code
_entity_poly.pdbx_strand_id
1 'polypeptide(L)'
;MPTELRYERWFLPFSVPLGCGPKHSEVRVQGGTLRVKFGWGFNAEIPLASIKDAKPNNERVYSWGAHGFRGRWLVNGSSKGIVELTVDPPTRAKVMGVPVTLKTLYVSVTDPDALIAEVSAKA
;
A
#
# COMPACT_ATOMS: atom_id res chain seq x y z
N MET A 1 14.23 -0.06 -4.15
CA MET A 1 14.66 -0.79 -2.95
C MET A 1 13.41 -1.39 -2.31
N PRO A 2 13.50 -2.49 -1.56
CA PRO A 2 12.34 -2.95 -0.80
C PRO A 2 12.09 -1.99 0.36
N THR A 3 10.88 -1.47 0.46
CA THR A 3 10.39 -0.85 1.69
C THR A 3 9.40 -1.83 2.32
N GLU A 4 9.39 -1.94 3.64
CA GLU A 4 8.50 -2.89 4.29
C GLU A 4 7.18 -2.24 4.64
N LEU A 5 6.10 -3.03 4.60
CA LEU A 5 4.83 -2.59 5.12
C LEU A 5 4.94 -2.49 6.65
N ARG A 6 4.61 -1.33 7.21
CA ARG A 6 4.73 -1.08 8.65
C ARG A 6 3.58 -1.72 9.43
N TYR A 7 3.90 -2.37 10.55
CA TYR A 7 2.91 -2.95 11.47
C TYR A 7 3.03 -2.37 12.87
N GLU A 8 1.88 -2.16 13.52
CA GLU A 8 1.86 -2.01 14.98
C GLU A 8 2.07 -3.36 15.66
N ARG A 9 2.80 -3.36 16.78
CA ARG A 9 3.08 -4.59 17.54
C ARG A 9 1.81 -5.30 18.02
N TRP A 10 0.79 -4.53 18.41
CA TRP A 10 -0.48 -5.09 18.88
C TRP A 10 -1.29 -5.73 17.74
N PHE A 11 -1.08 -5.31 16.49
CA PHE A 11 -1.83 -5.81 15.33
C PHE A 11 -1.23 -7.09 14.74
N LEU A 12 0.07 -7.35 15.00
CA LEU A 12 0.75 -8.58 14.59
C LEU A 12 0.04 -9.89 15.02
N PRO A 13 -0.36 -10.08 16.30
CA PRO A 13 -1.04 -11.32 16.71
C PRO A 13 -2.38 -11.54 16.00
N PHE A 14 -3.01 -10.50 15.44
CA PHE A 14 -4.23 -10.63 14.64
C PHE A 14 -3.94 -10.88 13.16
N SER A 15 -2.99 -10.14 12.57
CA SER A 15 -2.71 -10.19 11.14
C SER A 15 -1.90 -11.41 10.71
N VAL A 16 -0.96 -11.88 11.55
CA VAL A 16 -0.08 -13.00 11.20
C VAL A 16 -0.83 -14.32 11.06
N PRO A 17 -1.69 -14.76 12.01
CA PRO A 17 -2.44 -16.02 11.86
C PRO A 17 -3.40 -16.01 10.68
N LEU A 18 -3.89 -14.83 10.30
CA LEU A 18 -4.76 -14.64 9.14
C LEU A 18 -3.98 -14.59 7.82
N GLY A 19 -2.67 -14.84 7.79
CA GLY A 19 -1.87 -14.83 6.56
C GLY A 19 -1.62 -13.43 5.98
N CYS A 20 -1.86 -12.39 6.78
CA CYS A 20 -1.71 -10.97 6.42
C CYS A 20 -0.58 -10.28 7.20
N GLY A 21 0.32 -11.05 7.81
CA GLY A 21 1.47 -10.52 8.52
C GLY A 21 2.66 -10.14 7.61
N PRO A 22 3.76 -9.60 8.19
CA PRO A 22 4.91 -9.10 7.45
C PRO A 22 5.52 -10.07 6.43
N LYS A 23 5.60 -11.37 6.76
CA LYS A 23 6.17 -12.41 5.88
C LYS A 23 5.40 -12.61 4.57
N HIS A 24 4.14 -12.17 4.49
CA HIS A 24 3.28 -12.34 3.32
C HIS A 24 2.91 -11.01 2.67
N SER A 25 3.49 -9.91 3.14
CA SER A 25 3.20 -8.56 2.71
C SER A 25 4.46 -7.92 2.13
N GLU A 26 4.28 -7.03 1.16
CA GLU A 26 5.38 -6.48 0.36
C GLU A 26 5.02 -5.07 -0.13
N VAL A 27 6.00 -4.16 -0.11
CA VAL A 27 5.95 -2.89 -0.84
C VAL A 27 7.26 -2.76 -1.62
N ARG A 28 7.21 -3.00 -2.93
CA ARG A 28 8.43 -3.11 -3.73
C ARG A 28 8.31 -2.39 -5.05
N VAL A 29 9.27 -1.52 -5.31
CA VAL A 29 9.47 -0.92 -6.63
C VAL A 29 10.46 -1.79 -7.42
N GLN A 30 10.01 -2.35 -8.55
CA GLN A 30 10.84 -3.14 -9.45
C GLN A 30 10.33 -3.06 -10.89
N GLY A 31 11.24 -2.93 -11.86
CA GLY A 31 10.88 -3.02 -13.29
C GLY A 31 9.84 -1.99 -13.75
N GLY A 32 9.88 -0.76 -13.21
CA GLY A 32 8.90 0.28 -13.54
C GLY A 32 7.51 0.07 -12.93
N THR A 33 7.38 -0.84 -11.97
CA THR A 33 6.13 -1.15 -11.27
C THR A 33 6.32 -1.08 -9.76
N LEU A 34 5.35 -0.49 -9.06
CA LEU A 34 5.18 -0.61 -7.62
C LEU A 34 4.23 -1.79 -7.33
N ARG A 35 4.75 -2.85 -6.72
CA ARG A 35 3.97 -3.98 -6.21
C ARG A 35 3.64 -3.73 -4.75
N VAL A 36 2.35 -3.83 -4.41
CA VAL A 36 1.85 -3.72 -3.04
C VAL A 36 1.03 -4.95 -2.71
N LYS A 37 1.44 -5.67 -1.66
CA LYS A 37 0.77 -6.88 -1.19
C LYS A 37 0.55 -6.80 0.31
N PHE A 38 -0.66 -7.18 0.73
CA PHE A 38 -1.02 -7.36 2.13
C PHE A 38 -1.60 -8.76 2.30
N GLY A 39 -0.73 -9.75 2.51
CA GLY A 39 -1.13 -11.15 2.53
C GLY A 39 -1.91 -11.58 1.29
N TRP A 40 -2.98 -12.34 1.51
CA TRP A 40 -4.01 -12.64 0.50
C TRP A 40 -5.12 -11.56 0.45
N GLY A 41 -5.13 -10.63 1.41
CA GLY A 41 -6.18 -9.62 1.58
C GLY A 41 -6.12 -8.49 0.53
N PHE A 42 -4.92 -8.12 0.06
CA PHE A 42 -4.75 -7.12 -0.99
C PHE A 42 -3.57 -7.43 -1.91
N ASN A 43 -3.73 -7.17 -3.20
CA ASN A 43 -2.64 -7.19 -4.17
C ASN A 43 -2.86 -6.14 -5.25
N ALA A 44 -1.84 -5.33 -5.54
CA ALA A 44 -1.82 -4.38 -6.64
C ALA A 44 -0.46 -4.34 -7.32
N GLU A 45 -0.50 -4.15 -8.64
CA GLU A 45 0.67 -3.85 -9.47
C GLU A 45 0.39 -2.51 -10.16
N ILE A 46 1.13 -1.48 -9.75
CA ILE A 46 0.88 -0.09 -10.12
C ILE A 46 2.05 0.36 -11.02
N PRO A 47 1.84 0.63 -12.30
CA PRO A 47 2.89 1.20 -13.15
C PRO A 47 3.37 2.53 -12.57
N LEU A 48 4.68 2.75 -12.43
CA LEU A 48 5.20 4.00 -11.87
C LEU A 48 4.78 5.23 -12.69
N ALA A 49 4.70 5.09 -14.02
CA ALA A 49 4.22 6.14 -14.92
C ALA A 49 2.74 6.54 -14.69
N SER A 50 1.96 5.73 -13.97
CA SER A 50 0.59 6.05 -13.57
C SER A 50 0.51 6.73 -12.20
N ILE A 51 1.60 6.80 -11.43
CA ILE A 51 1.61 7.50 -10.14
C ILE A 51 1.82 8.99 -10.42
N LYS A 52 0.80 9.81 -10.18
CA LYS A 52 0.83 11.26 -10.45
C LYS A 52 1.24 12.11 -9.25
N ASP A 53 1.00 11.61 -8.06
CA ASP A 53 1.34 12.29 -6.81
C ASP A 53 1.70 11.24 -5.76
N ALA A 54 2.67 11.56 -4.92
CA ALA A 54 3.13 10.75 -3.81
C ALA A 54 3.53 11.66 -2.66
N LYS A 55 2.84 11.54 -1.52
CA LYS A 55 3.04 12.43 -0.37
C LYS A 55 2.83 11.73 0.96
N PRO A 56 3.45 12.21 2.06
CA PRO A 56 3.13 11.71 3.38
C PRO A 56 1.68 12.08 3.73
N ASN A 57 0.98 11.18 4.41
CA ASN A 57 -0.35 11.41 4.93
C ASN A 57 -0.35 11.18 6.45
N ASN A 58 -0.75 12.21 7.21
CA ASN A 58 -0.81 12.19 8.67
C ASN A 58 -2.25 12.27 9.19
N GLU A 59 -3.24 11.99 8.35
CA GLU A 59 -4.65 11.95 8.74
C GLU A 59 -4.91 10.81 9.73
N ARG A 60 -6.00 10.96 10.48
CA ARG A 60 -6.37 9.98 11.50
C ARG A 60 -6.84 8.69 10.85
N VAL A 61 -6.14 7.60 11.15
CA VAL A 61 -6.48 6.25 10.71
C VAL A 61 -7.42 5.58 11.72
N TYR A 62 -8.51 5.01 11.24
CA TYR A 62 -9.54 4.35 12.06
C TYR A 62 -9.64 2.83 11.82
N SER A 63 -8.85 2.28 10.89
CA SER A 63 -8.88 0.86 10.54
C SER A 63 -7.49 0.31 10.17
N TRP A 64 -7.34 -1.02 10.24
CA TRP A 64 -6.12 -1.77 9.89
C TRP A 64 -6.49 -2.94 8.97
N GLY A 65 -5.68 -3.18 7.94
CA GLY A 65 -5.95 -4.14 6.89
C GLY A 65 -6.11 -3.47 5.52
N ALA A 66 -6.99 -4.00 4.68
CA ALA A 66 -7.28 -3.47 3.34
C ALA A 66 -8.74 -2.99 3.28
N HIS A 67 -8.93 -1.67 3.31
CA HIS A 67 -10.25 -1.03 3.39
C HIS A 67 -10.37 0.01 2.30
N GLY A 68 -11.52 0.13 1.65
CA GLY A 68 -11.65 1.14 0.60
C GLY A 68 -13.04 1.31 0.06
N PHE A 69 -13.24 2.45 -0.60
CA PHE A 69 -14.50 2.81 -1.25
C PHE A 69 -14.22 3.69 -2.47
N ARG A 70 -14.97 3.46 -3.56
CA ARG A 70 -14.89 4.24 -4.82
C ARG A 70 -13.47 4.42 -5.39
N GLY A 71 -12.64 3.40 -5.23
CA GLY A 71 -11.27 3.37 -5.74
C GLY A 71 -10.21 4.01 -4.85
N ARG A 72 -10.58 4.46 -3.65
CA ARG A 72 -9.66 4.90 -2.60
C ARG A 72 -9.46 3.74 -1.63
N TRP A 73 -8.23 3.29 -1.46
CA TRP A 73 -7.91 2.12 -0.65
C TRP A 73 -6.83 2.43 0.37
N LEU A 74 -7.10 2.14 1.64
CA LEU A 74 -6.15 2.09 2.73
C LEU A 74 -5.69 0.65 2.93
N VAL A 75 -4.39 0.43 2.79
CA VAL A 75 -3.72 -0.86 2.95
C VAL A 75 -2.62 -0.71 4.00
N ASN A 76 -2.94 -1.03 5.24
CA ASN A 76 -2.07 -0.67 6.36
C ASN A 76 -2.01 -1.73 7.47
N GLY A 77 -0.81 -1.90 8.03
CA GLY A 77 -0.57 -2.59 9.29
C GLY A 77 -0.34 -1.63 10.46
N SER A 78 -0.17 -0.34 10.17
CA SER A 78 0.06 0.72 11.15
C SER A 78 -0.73 1.98 10.82
N SER A 79 -0.97 2.83 11.82
CA SER A 79 -1.50 4.18 11.63
C SER A 79 -0.41 5.21 11.34
N LYS A 80 0.86 4.79 11.31
CA LYS A 80 2.03 5.64 11.07
C LYS A 80 2.68 5.29 9.73
N GLY A 81 3.43 6.27 9.20
CA GLY A 81 4.18 6.10 7.96
C GLY A 81 3.27 5.89 6.76
N ILE A 82 2.09 6.53 6.74
CA ILE A 82 1.18 6.43 5.60
C ILE A 82 1.71 7.30 4.47
N VAL A 83 1.83 6.71 3.29
CA VAL A 83 2.04 7.42 2.03
C VAL A 83 0.75 7.36 1.23
N GLU A 84 0.30 8.51 0.76
CA GLU A 84 -0.80 8.64 -0.20
C GLU A 84 -0.22 8.70 -1.62
N LEU A 85 -0.70 7.81 -2.48
CA LEU A 85 -0.36 7.75 -3.90
C LEU A 85 -1.61 8.00 -4.73
N THR A 86 -1.52 8.95 -5.66
CA THR A 86 -2.56 9.17 -6.69
C THR A 86 -2.20 8.40 -7.95
N VAL A 87 -3.12 7.59 -8.45
CA VAL A 87 -2.94 6.70 -9.60
C VAL A 87 -3.87 7.11 -10.74
N ASP A 88 -3.29 7.63 -11.82
CA ASP A 88 -3.97 8.05 -13.04
C ASP A 88 -3.07 7.77 -14.28
N PRO A 89 -3.48 6.90 -15.23
CA PRO A 89 -4.78 6.21 -15.30
C PRO A 89 -5.00 5.23 -14.14
N PRO A 90 -6.25 5.06 -13.66
CA PRO A 90 -6.55 4.10 -12.59
C PRO A 90 -6.13 2.67 -12.96
N THR A 91 -5.57 1.93 -12.01
CA THR A 91 -5.21 0.52 -12.19
C THR A 91 -6.21 -0.42 -11.52
N ARG A 92 -6.07 -1.73 -11.74
CA ARG A 92 -6.80 -2.77 -11.01
C ARG A 92 -5.97 -3.27 -9.83
N ALA A 93 -6.63 -3.39 -8.69
CA ALA A 93 -6.14 -4.15 -7.55
C ALA A 93 -7.05 -5.38 -7.32
N LYS A 94 -6.65 -6.28 -6.42
CA LYS A 94 -7.46 -7.39 -5.94
C LYS A 94 -7.60 -7.27 -4.42
N VAL A 95 -8.83 -7.35 -3.94
CA VAL A 95 -9.14 -7.40 -2.50
C VAL A 95 -9.80 -8.73 -2.24
N MET A 96 -9.15 -9.58 -1.43
CA MET A 96 -9.60 -10.96 -1.19
C MET A 96 -9.91 -11.74 -2.49
N GLY A 97 -9.13 -11.49 -3.56
CA GLY A 97 -9.31 -12.09 -4.88
C GLY A 97 -10.30 -11.37 -5.81
N VAL A 98 -11.13 -10.45 -5.30
CA VAL A 98 -12.10 -9.68 -6.09
C VAL A 98 -11.42 -8.47 -6.76
N PRO A 99 -11.53 -8.29 -8.09
CA PRO A 99 -10.97 -7.12 -8.77
C PRO A 99 -11.67 -5.82 -8.33
N VAL A 100 -10.88 -4.80 -8.03
CA VAL A 100 -11.34 -3.47 -7.65
C VAL A 100 -10.55 -2.40 -8.41
N THR A 101 -11.17 -1.25 -8.65
CA THR A 101 -10.47 -0.08 -9.19
C THR A 101 -9.59 0.54 -8.10
N LEU A 102 -8.39 0.98 -8.47
CA LEU A 102 -7.46 1.71 -7.61
C LEU A 102 -7.11 3.06 -8.25
N LYS A 103 -7.54 4.14 -7.59
CA LYS A 103 -7.29 5.55 -7.95
C LYS A 103 -6.42 6.24 -6.91
N THR A 104 -6.60 5.88 -5.65
CA THR A 104 -5.79 6.41 -4.54
C THR A 104 -5.41 5.26 -3.63
N LEU A 105 -4.13 5.14 -3.33
CA LEU A 105 -3.61 4.17 -2.37
C LEU A 105 -3.03 4.91 -1.15
N TYR A 106 -3.48 4.53 0.03
CA TYR A 106 -2.84 4.87 1.29
C TYR A 106 -2.13 3.61 1.79
N VAL A 107 -0.81 3.64 1.94
CA VAL A 107 -0.04 2.47 2.36
C VAL A 107 0.87 2.82 3.53
N SER A 108 0.84 2.01 4.59
CA SER A 108 1.74 2.18 5.74
C SER A 108 3.09 1.55 5.46
N VAL A 109 4.16 2.33 5.48
CA VAL A 109 5.52 1.86 5.22
C VAL A 109 6.50 2.22 6.32
N THR A 110 7.57 1.44 6.42
CA THR A 110 8.63 1.67 7.41
C THR A 110 9.45 2.91 7.09
N ASP A 111 9.62 3.22 5.80
CA ASP A 111 10.34 4.38 5.28
C ASP A 111 9.49 5.13 4.22
N PRO A 112 8.67 6.11 4.66
CA PRO A 112 7.81 6.89 3.76
C PRO A 112 8.59 7.71 2.74
N ASP A 113 9.69 8.32 3.18
CA ASP A 113 10.48 9.24 2.35
C ASP A 113 11.20 8.47 1.24
N ALA A 114 11.74 7.29 1.55
CA ALA A 114 12.33 6.42 0.53
C ALA A 114 11.31 5.96 -0.52
N LEU A 115 10.09 5.57 -0.10
CA LEU A 115 9.04 5.20 -1.05
C LEU A 115 8.68 6.37 -1.96
N ILE A 116 8.45 7.56 -1.39
CA ILE A 116 8.09 8.77 -2.14
C ILE A 116 9.19 9.12 -3.15
N ALA A 117 10.46 9.12 -2.71
CA ALA A 117 11.59 9.41 -3.59
C ALA A 117 11.66 8.43 -4.77
N GLU A 118 11.47 7.12 -4.52
CA GLU A 118 11.55 6.11 -5.57
C GLU A 118 10.42 6.19 -6.61
N VAL A 119 9.19 6.43 -6.17
CA VAL A 119 8.05 6.53 -7.10
C VAL A 119 8.07 7.84 -7.87
N SER A 120 8.51 8.94 -7.26
CA SER A 120 8.58 10.26 -7.90
C SER A 120 9.76 10.41 -8.84
N ALA A 121 10.88 9.71 -8.62
CA ALA A 121 12.04 9.77 -9.51
C ALA A 121 11.79 9.12 -10.89
N LYS A 122 10.66 8.43 -11.08
CA LYS A 122 10.34 7.65 -12.28
C LYS A 122 8.90 7.85 -12.78
N ALA A 123 8.16 8.78 -12.17
CA ALA A 123 6.83 9.22 -12.59
C ALA A 123 6.92 10.26 -13.73
#